data_AF-A0A9W9UXC6-F1
#
_entry.id   AF-A0A9W9UXC6-F1
#
_cell.length_a   1.000
_cell.length_b   1.000
_cell.length_c   1.000
_cell.angle_alpha   90.00
_cell.angle_beta   90.00
_cell.angle_gamma   90.00
#
_symmetry.space_group_name_H-M   'P 1'
#
loop_
_entity.id
_entity.type
_entity.pdbx_description
1 polymer ?
#
loop_
_entity_poly.entity_id
_entity_poly.type
_entity_poly.pdbx_seq_one_letter_code
_entity_poly.pdbx_strand_id
1 'polypeptide(L)'
;MSKSSTQSVQDYSNAVEALRSNARELKVLDAEFAAAVMCLFLAEVMLPDSRFGLAMHINGVAQLFQASGPSMFKSGALQSLFVGFRPLFMVQSVQSRKSAFMASKDWIDIPFSASPPSLMQQLINVTLVLPSLLERVDNLAEPSNALQNSEVSDLWQSFLNLDSRLEDWEKSLHEQSMWSQPLDSDSRPPLLGADIWFTDITMANFYMHIWAFQIICILELSHLASVHTSTSWTLPKGSKTIQAASRKICLSMNYLLQDEMKLFGPASAMLPLQTAYKVFSEDECKYTCELKYLEEIVNCLVKKGLKSTPDIVYA
;
A
#
# COMPACT_ATOMS: atom_id res chain seq x y z
N MET A 1 -29.24 2.07 -13.05
CA MET A 1 -28.53 3.18 -12.36
C MET A 1 -29.57 4.17 -11.85
N SER A 2 -29.52 4.58 -10.57
CA SER A 2 -30.44 5.58 -10.01
C SER A 2 -30.07 6.98 -10.52
N LYS A 3 -31.03 7.92 -10.59
CA LYS A 3 -30.78 9.32 -11.00
C LYS A 3 -29.64 10.00 -10.21
N SER A 4 -29.45 9.61 -8.95
CA SER A 4 -28.36 10.10 -8.09
C SER A 4 -26.97 9.66 -8.55
N SER A 5 -26.83 8.46 -9.13
CA SER A 5 -25.55 7.94 -9.63
C SER A 5 -25.12 8.62 -10.94
N THR A 6 -26.08 9.04 -11.78
CA THR A 6 -25.76 9.79 -12.99
C THR A 6 -25.32 11.21 -12.67
N GLN A 7 -25.95 11.86 -11.68
CA GLN A 7 -25.55 13.20 -11.23
C GLN A 7 -24.14 13.20 -10.63
N SER A 8 -23.80 12.24 -9.78
CA SER A 8 -22.47 12.16 -9.16
C SER A 8 -21.34 11.98 -10.19
N VAL A 9 -21.59 11.19 -11.25
CA VAL A 9 -20.61 11.02 -12.35
C VAL A 9 -20.45 12.30 -13.16
N GLN A 10 -21.54 13.04 -13.38
CA GLN A 10 -21.48 14.34 -14.05
C GLN A 10 -20.72 15.37 -13.22
N ASP A 11 -20.99 15.46 -11.92
CA ASP A 11 -20.31 16.38 -11.01
C ASP A 11 -18.82 16.07 -10.92
N TYR A 12 -18.47 14.78 -10.85
CA TYR A 12 -17.08 14.33 -10.91
C TYR A 12 -16.39 14.74 -12.21
N SER A 13 -17.04 14.50 -13.35
CA SER A 13 -16.50 14.85 -14.67
C SER A 13 -16.26 16.35 -14.79
N ASN A 14 -17.22 17.17 -14.37
CA ASN A 14 -17.09 18.63 -14.34
C ASN A 14 -15.93 19.08 -13.44
N ALA A 15 -15.73 18.44 -12.28
CA ALA A 15 -14.64 18.75 -11.37
C ALA A 15 -13.27 18.39 -11.97
N VAL A 16 -13.16 17.26 -12.69
CA VAL A 16 -11.93 16.90 -13.42
C VAL A 16 -11.63 17.89 -14.55
N GLU A 17 -12.65 18.36 -15.28
CA GLU A 17 -12.48 19.39 -16.31
C GLU A 17 -12.00 20.72 -15.73
N ALA A 18 -12.58 21.15 -14.61
CA ALA A 18 -12.16 22.35 -13.89
C ALA A 18 -10.70 22.23 -13.39
N LEU A 19 -10.35 21.08 -12.78
CA LEU A 19 -8.97 20.81 -12.34
C LEU A 19 -8.00 20.88 -13.53
N ARG A 20 -8.35 20.27 -14.67
CA ARG A 20 -7.52 20.27 -15.88
C ARG A 20 -7.34 21.69 -16.45
N SER A 21 -8.38 22.51 -16.43
CA SER A 21 -8.27 23.92 -16.84
C SER A 21 -7.30 24.67 -15.93
N ASN A 22 -7.49 24.56 -14.61
CA ASN A 22 -6.63 25.21 -13.62
C ASN A 22 -5.18 24.72 -13.70
N ALA A 23 -4.96 23.44 -13.97
CA ALA A 23 -3.63 22.85 -14.12
C ALA A 23 -2.80 23.51 -15.25
N ARG A 24 -3.46 23.99 -16.31
CA ARG A 24 -2.77 24.67 -17.44
C ARG A 24 -2.28 26.07 -17.07
N GLU A 25 -2.91 26.70 -16.10
CA GLU A 25 -2.58 28.04 -15.63
C GLU A 25 -1.71 28.02 -14.35
N LEU A 26 -1.55 26.84 -13.75
CA LEU A 26 -0.82 26.65 -12.50
C LEU A 26 0.67 26.97 -12.67
N LYS A 27 1.12 28.03 -12.02
CA LYS A 27 2.55 28.43 -11.98
C LYS A 27 3.28 27.86 -10.78
N VAL A 28 2.59 27.79 -9.64
CA VAL A 28 3.10 27.29 -8.36
C VAL A 28 2.00 26.45 -7.74
N LEU A 29 2.37 25.30 -7.19
CA LEU A 29 1.43 24.47 -6.46
C LEU A 29 0.94 25.19 -5.20
N ASP A 30 -0.37 25.28 -5.03
CA ASP A 30 -0.99 25.71 -3.79
C ASP A 30 -1.73 24.54 -3.11
N ALA A 31 -2.13 24.77 -1.86
CA ALA A 31 -2.79 23.76 -1.05
C ALA A 31 -4.21 23.43 -1.55
N GLU A 32 -4.91 24.39 -2.16
CA GLU A 32 -6.28 24.19 -2.64
C GLU A 32 -6.28 23.23 -3.84
N PHE A 33 -5.34 23.41 -4.76
CA PHE A 33 -5.13 22.52 -5.90
C PHE A 33 -4.77 21.10 -5.45
N ALA A 34 -3.79 20.97 -4.55
CA ALA A 34 -3.40 19.66 -4.02
C ALA A 34 -4.55 18.98 -3.24
N ALA A 35 -5.35 19.74 -2.49
CA ALA A 35 -6.54 19.23 -1.81
C ALA A 35 -7.63 18.81 -2.81
N ALA A 36 -7.83 19.55 -3.89
CA ALA A 36 -8.79 19.19 -4.94
C ALA A 36 -8.41 17.85 -5.60
N VAL A 37 -7.12 17.62 -5.88
CA VAL A 37 -6.63 16.33 -6.39
C VAL A 37 -6.88 15.21 -5.37
N MET A 38 -6.65 15.45 -4.07
CA MET A 38 -6.94 14.47 -3.02
C MET A 38 -8.43 14.11 -2.98
N CYS A 39 -9.31 15.11 -3.05
CA CYS A 39 -10.76 14.91 -3.07
C CYS A 39 -11.20 14.11 -4.31
N LEU A 40 -10.65 14.42 -5.48
CA LEU A 40 -10.94 13.68 -6.71
C LEU A 40 -10.42 12.25 -6.64
N PHE A 41 -9.23 12.02 -6.08
CA PHE A 41 -8.72 10.69 -5.81
C PHE A 41 -9.67 9.90 -4.89
N LEU A 42 -10.11 10.48 -3.77
CA LEU A 42 -11.04 9.82 -2.85
C LEU A 42 -12.40 9.54 -3.51
N ALA A 43 -12.90 10.45 -4.36
CA ALA A 43 -14.12 10.23 -5.13
C ALA A 43 -13.95 9.10 -6.16
N GLU A 44 -12.79 9.04 -6.82
CA GLU A 44 -12.44 8.02 -7.81
C GLU A 44 -12.45 6.61 -7.18
N VAL A 45 -12.05 6.47 -5.91
CA VAL A 45 -12.13 5.18 -5.18
C VAL A 45 -13.58 4.69 -5.08
N MET A 46 -14.55 5.61 -5.07
CA MET A 46 -15.99 5.31 -4.99
C MET A 46 -16.62 5.00 -6.35
N LEU A 47 -15.88 5.13 -7.44
CA LEU A 47 -16.31 4.78 -8.79
C LEU A 47 -15.83 3.36 -9.17
N PRO A 48 -16.59 2.62 -9.98
CA PRO A 48 -16.13 1.34 -10.53
C PRO A 48 -15.05 1.55 -11.60
N ASP A 49 -14.25 0.52 -11.89
CA ASP A 49 -13.27 0.48 -13.00
C ASP A 49 -12.21 1.58 -12.97
N SER A 50 -11.89 2.10 -11.77
CA SER A 50 -11.17 3.36 -11.61
C SER A 50 -9.67 3.23 -11.33
N ARG A 51 -9.11 2.01 -11.38
CA ARG A 51 -7.68 1.75 -11.11
C ARG A 51 -6.74 2.66 -11.92
N PHE A 52 -7.03 2.87 -13.20
CA PHE A 52 -6.24 3.75 -14.05
C PHE A 52 -6.36 5.22 -13.63
N GLY A 53 -7.58 5.70 -13.34
CA GLY A 53 -7.81 7.07 -12.89
C GLY A 53 -7.14 7.38 -11.55
N LEU A 54 -7.19 6.44 -10.60
CA LEU A 54 -6.48 6.52 -9.31
C LEU A 54 -4.97 6.71 -9.53
N ALA A 55 -4.37 5.87 -10.38
CA ALA A 55 -2.95 5.98 -10.71
C ALA A 55 -2.63 7.33 -11.37
N MET A 56 -3.49 7.83 -12.26
CA MET A 56 -3.29 9.12 -12.93
C MET A 56 -3.33 10.31 -11.95
N HIS A 57 -4.25 10.31 -10.98
CA HIS A 57 -4.29 11.35 -9.94
C HIS A 57 -3.02 11.35 -9.09
N ILE A 58 -2.61 10.17 -8.62
CA ILE A 58 -1.38 10.01 -7.83
C ILE A 58 -0.14 10.43 -8.64
N ASN A 59 -0.01 9.98 -9.88
CA ASN A 59 1.15 10.31 -10.72
C ASN A 59 1.19 11.80 -11.09
N GLY A 60 0.04 12.42 -11.31
CA GLY A 60 -0.06 13.84 -11.61
C GLY A 60 0.40 14.70 -10.43
N VAL A 61 -0.12 14.45 -9.23
CA VAL A 61 0.29 15.21 -8.04
C VAL A 61 1.72 14.90 -7.59
N ALA A 62 2.21 13.67 -7.80
CA ALA A 62 3.61 13.31 -7.60
C ALA A 62 4.56 14.20 -8.44
N GLN A 63 4.26 14.39 -9.73
CA GLN A 63 5.06 15.25 -10.61
C GLN A 63 5.03 16.72 -10.15
N LEU A 64 3.87 17.22 -9.73
CA LEU A 64 3.74 18.58 -9.20
C LEU A 64 4.55 18.76 -7.91
N PHE A 65 4.51 17.78 -7.01
CA PHE A 65 5.29 17.82 -5.78
C PHE A 65 6.79 17.81 -6.10
N GLN A 66 7.23 16.90 -6.98
CA GLN A 66 8.62 16.81 -7.40
C GLN A 66 9.12 18.14 -8.01
N ALA A 67 8.32 18.78 -8.85
CA ALA A 67 8.65 20.07 -9.46
C ALA A 67 8.72 21.22 -8.44
N SER A 68 7.86 21.20 -7.41
CA SER A 68 7.85 22.17 -6.32
C SER A 68 9.04 22.05 -5.36
N GLY A 69 9.64 20.87 -5.27
CA GLY A 69 10.76 20.58 -4.39
C GLY A 69 10.37 20.40 -2.92
N PRO A 70 11.20 19.71 -2.13
CA PRO A 70 10.87 19.28 -0.77
C PRO A 70 10.72 20.43 0.23
N SER A 71 11.37 21.58 -0.03
CA SER A 71 11.29 22.75 0.86
C SER A 71 9.91 23.37 0.95
N MET A 72 9.06 23.16 -0.07
CA MET A 72 7.68 23.67 -0.08
C MET A 72 6.80 22.96 0.97
N PHE A 73 7.19 21.76 1.40
CA PHE A 73 6.40 20.89 2.26
C PHE A 73 6.87 20.87 3.72
N LYS A 74 7.52 21.95 4.19
CA LYS A 74 8.06 22.04 5.56
C LYS A 74 7.02 22.33 6.63
N SER A 75 5.91 22.99 6.28
CA SER A 75 4.87 23.40 7.23
C SER A 75 3.53 23.68 6.55
N GLY A 76 2.48 23.82 7.35
CA GLY A 76 1.16 24.26 6.90
C GLY A 76 0.40 23.21 6.08
N ALA A 77 -0.59 23.68 5.32
CA ALA A 77 -1.51 22.80 4.59
C ALA A 77 -0.82 21.92 3.54
N LEU A 78 0.19 22.45 2.84
CA LEU A 78 0.97 21.67 1.88
C LEU A 78 1.74 20.53 2.55
N GLN A 79 2.34 20.75 3.73
CA GLN A 79 2.96 19.67 4.50
C GLN A 79 1.92 18.61 4.90
N SER A 80 0.75 19.01 5.40
CA SER A 80 -0.31 18.07 5.77
C SER A 80 -0.78 17.23 4.59
N LEU A 81 -0.96 17.87 3.42
CA LEU A 81 -1.30 17.18 2.18
C LEU A 81 -0.18 16.23 1.75
N PHE A 82 1.08 16.67 1.78
CA PHE A 82 2.23 15.81 1.51
C PHE A 82 2.22 14.56 2.38
N VAL A 83 2.11 14.72 3.70
CA VAL A 83 2.00 13.62 4.66
C VAL A 83 0.83 12.68 4.32
N GLY A 84 -0.32 13.22 3.90
CA GLY A 84 -1.50 12.46 3.49
C GLY A 84 -1.33 11.69 2.18
N PHE A 85 -0.60 12.23 1.21
CA PHE A 85 -0.33 11.57 -0.08
C PHE A 85 0.79 10.53 -0.01
N ARG A 86 1.74 10.64 0.93
CA ARG A 86 2.90 9.72 1.02
C ARG A 86 2.53 8.23 1.04
N PRO A 87 1.54 7.75 1.81
CA PRO A 87 1.09 6.36 1.73
C PRO A 87 0.61 5.97 0.32
N LEU A 88 -0.10 6.86 -0.37
CA LEU A 88 -0.63 6.59 -1.72
C LEU A 88 0.49 6.51 -2.75
N PHE A 89 1.44 7.45 -2.68
CA PHE A 89 2.62 7.41 -3.54
C PHE A 89 3.43 6.13 -3.32
N MET A 90 3.60 5.72 -2.05
CA MET A 90 4.29 4.48 -1.69
C MET A 90 3.60 3.26 -2.30
N VAL A 91 2.28 3.12 -2.11
CA VAL A 91 1.48 2.03 -2.69
C VAL A 91 1.59 2.02 -4.21
N GLN A 92 1.39 3.18 -4.86
CA GLN A 92 1.47 3.30 -6.32
C GLN A 92 2.86 2.93 -6.87
N SER A 93 3.93 3.30 -6.15
CA SER A 93 5.30 3.00 -6.55
C SER A 93 5.61 1.50 -6.43
N VAL A 94 5.08 0.83 -5.40
CA VAL A 94 5.15 -0.65 -5.29
C VAL A 94 4.37 -1.32 -6.41
N GLN A 95 3.13 -0.89 -6.64
CA GLN A 95 2.25 -1.51 -7.64
C GLN A 95 2.78 -1.32 -9.07
N SER A 96 3.39 -0.17 -9.36
CA SER A 96 4.04 0.09 -10.64
C SER A 96 5.46 -0.46 -10.72
N ARG A 97 6.01 -0.93 -9.58
CA ARG A 97 7.41 -1.39 -9.44
C ARG A 97 8.41 -0.36 -9.96
N LYS A 98 8.14 0.93 -9.69
CA LYS A 98 8.97 2.06 -10.11
C LYS A 98 9.48 2.85 -8.93
N SER A 99 10.76 3.24 -8.98
CA SER A 99 11.36 4.11 -7.97
C SER A 99 10.63 5.45 -7.88
N ALA A 100 10.58 6.00 -6.68
CA ALA A 100 9.90 7.26 -6.39
C ALA A 100 10.89 8.34 -5.93
N PHE A 101 10.65 9.59 -6.34
CA PHE A 101 11.45 10.75 -5.91
C PHE A 101 11.58 10.87 -4.38
N MET A 102 10.56 10.39 -3.65
CA MET A 102 10.47 10.43 -2.19
C MET A 102 11.57 9.64 -1.49
N ALA A 103 12.20 8.66 -2.15
CA ALA A 103 13.24 7.83 -1.54
C ALA A 103 14.56 8.59 -1.33
N SER A 104 14.71 9.78 -1.91
CA SER A 104 15.90 10.61 -1.71
C SER A 104 15.92 11.25 -0.32
N LYS A 105 17.14 11.46 0.20
CA LYS A 105 17.37 12.02 1.53
C LYS A 105 16.65 13.35 1.77
N ASP A 106 16.69 14.24 0.78
CA ASP A 106 16.04 15.55 0.87
C ASP A 106 14.53 15.43 1.10
N TRP A 107 13.86 14.49 0.43
CA TRP A 107 12.43 14.25 0.57
C TRP A 107 12.03 13.51 1.86
N ILE A 108 12.99 12.85 2.51
CA ILE A 108 12.82 12.20 3.82
C ILE A 108 13.03 13.21 4.95
N ASP A 109 14.03 14.08 4.83
CA ASP A 109 14.49 14.93 5.93
C ASP A 109 13.81 16.31 5.93
N ILE A 110 13.74 16.97 4.76
CA ILE A 110 13.35 18.38 4.67
C ILE A 110 11.87 18.60 5.04
N PRO A 111 10.89 17.82 4.57
CA PRO A 111 9.48 18.01 4.94
C PRO A 111 9.19 17.81 6.44
N PHE A 112 10.06 17.08 7.14
CA PHE A 112 9.94 16.78 8.57
C PHE A 112 10.96 17.54 9.43
N SER A 113 11.62 18.57 8.87
CA SER A 113 12.67 19.30 9.60
C SER A 113 12.13 20.09 10.80
N ALA A 114 10.86 20.49 10.77
CA ALA A 114 10.22 21.28 11.83
C ALA A 114 9.40 20.42 12.81
N SER A 115 9.05 19.19 12.45
CA SER A 115 8.24 18.29 13.28
C SER A 115 8.58 16.85 12.95
N PRO A 116 8.86 16.01 13.97
CA PRO A 116 9.27 14.64 13.73
C PRO A 116 8.18 13.84 13.01
N PRO A 117 8.55 12.91 12.12
CA PRO A 117 7.58 12.06 11.43
C PRO A 117 6.81 11.18 12.43
N SER A 118 5.50 11.02 12.21
CA SER A 118 4.69 10.05 12.96
C SER A 118 5.17 8.62 12.69
N LEU A 119 4.71 7.65 13.49
CA LEU A 119 5.08 6.24 13.35
C LEU A 119 4.85 5.71 11.93
N MET A 120 3.68 5.99 11.34
CA MET A 120 3.37 5.59 9.96
C MET A 120 4.31 6.25 8.95
N GLN A 121 4.69 7.51 9.16
CA GLN A 121 5.63 8.21 8.27
C GLN A 121 7.05 7.67 8.40
N GLN A 122 7.45 7.21 9.58
CA GLN A 122 8.72 6.51 9.78
C GLN A 122 8.71 5.14 9.09
N LEU A 123 7.61 4.37 9.16
CA LEU A 123 7.47 3.13 8.40
C LEU A 123 7.64 3.37 6.90
N ILE A 124 6.97 4.39 6.37
CA ILE A 124 7.12 4.79 4.96
C ILE A 124 8.60 5.11 4.65
N ASN A 125 9.29 5.86 5.51
CA ASN A 125 10.72 6.15 5.31
C ASN A 125 11.57 4.87 5.19
N VAL A 126 11.27 3.83 5.99
CA VAL A 126 11.95 2.54 5.92
C VAL A 126 11.65 1.82 4.61
N THR A 127 10.40 1.87 4.14
CA THR A 127 9.91 1.08 3.00
C THR A 127 10.08 1.76 1.64
N LEU A 128 10.43 3.05 1.60
CA LEU A 128 10.69 3.79 0.36
C LEU A 128 11.79 3.20 -0.53
N VAL A 129 12.66 2.34 0.02
CA VAL A 129 13.66 1.60 -0.78
C VAL A 129 13.02 0.49 -1.62
N LEU A 130 11.88 -0.06 -1.19
CA LEU A 130 11.25 -1.23 -1.81
C LEU A 130 10.96 -1.05 -3.31
N PRO A 131 10.34 0.05 -3.79
CA PRO A 131 10.03 0.20 -5.21
C PRO A 131 11.29 0.20 -6.09
N SER A 132 12.39 0.77 -5.61
CA SER A 132 13.68 0.73 -6.30
C SER A 132 14.28 -0.68 -6.37
N LEU A 133 14.05 -1.50 -5.33
CA LEU A 133 14.46 -2.91 -5.36
C LEU A 133 13.63 -3.69 -6.38
N LEU A 134 12.30 -3.49 -6.41
CA LEU A 134 11.40 -4.11 -7.39
C LEU A 134 11.78 -3.74 -8.83
N GLU A 135 12.04 -2.44 -9.08
CA GLU A 135 12.46 -1.97 -10.41
C GLU A 135 13.77 -2.62 -10.86
N ARG A 136 14.72 -2.78 -9.94
CA ARG A 136 15.98 -3.47 -10.23
C ARG A 136 15.75 -4.94 -10.56
N VAL A 137 14.88 -5.65 -9.83
CA VAL A 137 14.50 -7.04 -10.15
C VAL A 137 13.91 -7.14 -11.57
N ASP A 138 13.04 -6.21 -11.96
CA ASP A 138 12.43 -6.22 -13.30
C ASP A 138 13.48 -6.01 -14.40
N ASN A 139 14.43 -5.09 -14.19
CA ASN A 139 15.54 -4.87 -15.11
C ASN A 139 16.48 -6.09 -15.20
N LEU A 140 16.45 -7.00 -14.21
CA LEU A 140 17.22 -8.24 -14.27
C LEU A 140 16.61 -9.30 -15.19
N ALA A 141 15.29 -9.29 -15.36
CA ALA A 141 14.57 -10.26 -16.18
C ALA A 141 14.76 -10.01 -17.69
N GLU A 142 15.35 -8.88 -18.09
CA GLU A 142 15.61 -8.55 -19.48
C GLU A 142 16.81 -9.36 -20.04
N PRO A 143 16.63 -10.14 -21.13
CA PRO A 143 17.61 -11.12 -21.62
C PRO A 143 18.94 -10.53 -22.11
N SER A 144 19.04 -9.20 -22.22
CA SER A 144 20.25 -8.47 -22.59
C SER A 144 21.20 -8.22 -21.41
N ASN A 145 20.74 -8.35 -20.18
CA ASN A 145 21.56 -8.11 -18.99
C ASN A 145 22.14 -9.44 -18.49
N ALA A 146 23.31 -9.80 -19.01
CA ALA A 146 24.18 -10.77 -18.35
C ALA A 146 24.65 -10.18 -17.01
N LEU A 147 23.80 -10.28 -16.00
CA LEU A 147 24.09 -9.71 -14.69
C LEU A 147 25.26 -10.41 -14.06
N GLN A 148 26.15 -9.60 -13.52
CA GLN A 148 27.23 -10.06 -12.66
C GLN A 148 26.58 -10.58 -11.38
N ASN A 149 26.93 -11.79 -10.94
CA ASN A 149 26.42 -12.42 -9.71
C ASN A 149 26.45 -11.49 -8.47
N SER A 150 27.30 -10.46 -8.48
CA SER A 150 27.35 -9.40 -7.46
C SER A 150 26.06 -8.59 -7.36
N GLU A 151 25.43 -8.20 -8.46
CA GLU A 151 24.22 -7.36 -8.42
C GLU A 151 23.03 -8.12 -7.83
N VAL A 152 22.89 -9.40 -8.19
CA VAL A 152 21.84 -10.25 -7.63
C VAL A 152 22.08 -10.51 -6.15
N SER A 153 23.33 -10.72 -5.74
CA SER A 153 23.71 -10.84 -4.33
C SER A 153 23.39 -9.55 -3.55
N ASP A 154 23.67 -8.38 -4.12
CA ASP A 154 23.36 -7.09 -3.49
C ASP A 154 21.84 -6.88 -3.33
N LEU A 155 21.04 -7.26 -4.34
CA LEU A 155 19.58 -7.22 -4.27
C LEU A 155 19.05 -8.17 -3.20
N TRP A 156 19.54 -9.41 -3.18
CA TRP A 156 19.20 -10.39 -2.16
C TRP A 156 19.45 -9.85 -0.75
N GLN A 157 20.65 -9.31 -0.49
CA GLN A 157 20.98 -8.72 0.81
C GLN A 157 20.10 -7.49 1.13
N SER A 158 19.75 -6.69 0.12
CA SER A 158 18.89 -5.53 0.31
C SER A 158 17.48 -5.91 0.73
N PHE A 159 16.90 -6.95 0.13
CA PHE A 159 15.60 -7.49 0.55
C PHE A 159 15.64 -8.10 1.94
N LEU A 160 16.68 -8.90 2.26
CA LEU A 160 16.85 -9.45 3.61
C LEU A 160 16.96 -8.36 4.68
N ASN A 161 17.73 -7.31 4.40
CA ASN A 161 17.88 -6.19 5.31
C ASN A 161 16.55 -5.43 5.49
N LEU A 162 15.77 -5.24 4.42
CA LEU A 162 14.45 -4.61 4.54
C LEU A 162 13.49 -5.49 5.35
N ASP A 163 13.41 -6.78 5.07
CA ASP A 163 12.56 -7.74 5.79
C ASP A 163 12.91 -7.79 7.29
N SER A 164 14.20 -7.89 7.63
CA SER A 164 14.68 -7.85 9.02
C SER A 164 14.27 -6.57 9.73
N ARG A 165 14.40 -5.41 9.08
CA ARG A 165 13.98 -4.12 9.67
C ARG A 165 12.47 -4.07 9.91
N LEU A 166 11.67 -4.62 8.99
CA LEU A 166 10.22 -4.71 9.17
C LEU A 166 9.84 -5.64 10.33
N GLU A 167 10.55 -6.75 10.49
CA GLU A 167 10.36 -7.68 11.60
C GLU A 167 10.72 -7.05 12.95
N ASP A 168 11.84 -6.32 13.03
CA ASP A 168 12.24 -5.60 14.24
C ASP A 168 11.20 -4.56 14.65
N TRP A 169 10.65 -3.82 13.68
CA TRP A 169 9.58 -2.86 13.92
C TRP A 169 8.29 -3.54 14.42
N GLU A 170 7.87 -4.65 13.80
CA GLU A 170 6.71 -5.43 14.27
C GLU A 170 6.90 -5.87 15.72
N LYS A 171 8.07 -6.43 16.07
CA LYS A 171 8.38 -6.91 17.42
C LYS A 171 8.40 -5.78 18.45
N SER A 172 8.99 -4.63 18.10
CA SER A 172 9.13 -3.50 19.01
C SER A 172 7.80 -2.92 19.51
N LEU A 173 6.71 -3.15 18.79
CA LEU A 173 5.38 -2.58 19.06
C LEU A 173 4.33 -3.63 19.45
N HIS A 174 4.64 -4.93 19.31
CA HIS A 174 3.68 -6.03 19.36
C HIS A 174 2.84 -6.07 20.63
N GLU A 175 3.47 -6.03 21.80
CA GLU A 175 2.81 -6.29 23.08
C GLU A 175 1.89 -5.16 23.57
N GLN A 176 1.99 -3.96 22.99
CA GLN A 176 1.27 -2.78 23.46
C GLN A 176 0.11 -2.35 22.55
N SER A 177 0.01 -2.90 21.34
CA SER A 177 -0.80 -2.30 20.27
C SER A 177 -1.71 -3.26 19.50
N MET A 178 -1.61 -4.57 19.73
CA MET A 178 -2.38 -5.59 19.01
C MET A 178 -2.79 -6.75 19.92
N TRP A 179 -4.03 -7.20 19.82
CA TRP A 179 -4.53 -8.37 20.56
C TRP A 179 -5.48 -9.23 19.72
N SER A 180 -5.66 -10.48 20.13
CA SER A 180 -6.65 -11.38 19.54
C SER A 180 -8.00 -11.19 20.23
N GLN A 181 -9.03 -10.89 19.45
CA GLN A 181 -10.41 -10.78 19.92
C GLN A 181 -11.13 -12.10 19.65
N PRO A 182 -11.75 -12.74 20.67
CA PRO A 182 -12.55 -13.94 20.46
C PRO A 182 -13.65 -13.71 19.44
N LEU A 183 -13.92 -14.73 18.63
CA LEU A 183 -15.01 -14.70 17.65
C LEU A 183 -16.35 -14.69 18.40
N ASP A 184 -17.19 -13.67 18.19
CA ASP A 184 -18.62 -13.79 18.55
C ASP A 184 -19.22 -14.89 17.65
N SER A 185 -19.79 -15.92 18.27
CA SER A 185 -20.18 -17.16 17.60
C SER A 185 -21.17 -16.92 16.46
N ASP A 186 -20.85 -17.45 15.27
CA ASP A 186 -21.76 -18.13 14.29
C ASP A 186 -21.50 -17.85 12.79
N SER A 187 -20.47 -17.09 12.38
CA SER A 187 -20.38 -16.66 10.96
C SER A 187 -19.11 -16.99 10.16
N ARG A 188 -18.02 -17.53 10.74
CA ARG A 188 -16.76 -17.78 10.01
C ARG A 188 -16.25 -19.22 10.13
N PRO A 189 -15.61 -19.79 9.09
CA PRO A 189 -14.81 -21.01 9.23
C PRO A 189 -13.80 -20.88 10.39
N PRO A 190 -13.77 -21.82 11.35
CA PRO A 190 -12.83 -21.82 12.47
C PRO A 190 -11.34 -21.82 12.05
N LEU A 191 -11.07 -22.21 10.80
CA LEU A 191 -9.73 -22.39 10.23
C LEU A 191 -8.89 -21.11 10.13
N LEU A 192 -9.52 -19.93 10.12
CA LEU A 192 -8.81 -18.65 9.98
C LEU A 192 -8.23 -18.16 11.31
N GLY A 193 -8.83 -18.53 12.45
CA GLY A 193 -8.44 -18.03 13.78
C GLY A 193 -9.25 -16.82 14.26
N ALA A 194 -8.85 -16.29 15.42
CA ALA A 194 -9.46 -15.15 16.08
C ALA A 194 -9.15 -13.83 15.33
N ASP A 195 -10.07 -12.87 15.39
CA ASP A 195 -9.84 -11.56 14.78
C ASP A 195 -8.71 -10.80 15.49
N ILE A 196 -8.02 -9.96 14.73
CA ILE A 196 -6.92 -9.15 15.25
C ILE A 196 -7.41 -7.71 15.40
N TRP A 197 -7.28 -7.19 16.62
CA TRP A 197 -7.70 -5.85 17.00
C TRP A 197 -6.50 -4.99 17.39
N PHE A 198 -6.70 -3.67 17.33
CA PHE A 198 -5.65 -2.68 17.50
C PHE A 198 -6.11 -1.53 18.38
N THR A 199 -5.15 -0.84 19.00
CA THR A 199 -5.43 0.32 19.85
C THR A 199 -6.10 1.46 19.10
N ASP A 200 -5.72 1.65 17.83
CA ASP A 200 -6.24 2.68 16.96
C ASP A 200 -5.99 2.33 15.48
N ILE A 201 -6.59 3.13 14.60
CA ILE A 201 -6.48 2.98 13.15
C ILE A 201 -5.05 3.14 12.62
N THR A 202 -4.20 3.92 13.28
CA THR A 202 -2.81 4.11 12.89
C THR A 202 -2.05 2.80 13.09
N MET A 203 -2.26 2.12 14.21
CA MET A 203 -1.64 0.83 14.48
C MET A 203 -2.15 -0.27 13.55
N ALA A 204 -3.46 -0.31 13.28
CA ALA A 204 -4.02 -1.23 12.30
C ALA A 204 -3.36 -1.04 10.92
N ASN A 205 -3.34 0.20 10.42
CA ASN A 205 -2.71 0.52 9.13
C ASN A 205 -1.22 0.17 9.12
N PHE A 206 -0.51 0.46 10.21
CA PHE A 206 0.91 0.18 10.36
C PHE A 206 1.21 -1.32 10.22
N TYR A 207 0.53 -2.20 10.97
CA TYR A 207 0.75 -3.64 10.88
C TYR A 207 0.37 -4.22 9.53
N MET A 208 -0.76 -3.78 8.97
CA MET A 208 -1.24 -4.22 7.66
C MET A 208 -0.22 -3.95 6.54
N HIS A 209 0.43 -2.79 6.58
CA HIS A 209 1.47 -2.45 5.61
C HIS A 209 2.77 -3.20 5.87
N ILE A 210 3.18 -3.40 7.13
CA ILE A 210 4.33 -4.26 7.45
C ILE A 210 4.14 -5.66 6.86
N TRP A 211 3.01 -6.30 7.12
CA TRP A 211 2.78 -7.66 6.63
C TRP A 211 2.73 -7.72 5.11
N ALA A 212 2.12 -6.73 4.45
CA ALA A 212 2.12 -6.64 2.99
C ALA A 212 3.55 -6.50 2.42
N PHE A 213 4.36 -5.61 2.97
CA PHE A 213 5.74 -5.40 2.49
C PHE A 213 6.65 -6.59 2.80
N GLN A 214 6.48 -7.28 3.93
CA GLN A 214 7.18 -8.54 4.24
C GLN A 214 6.84 -9.62 3.22
N ILE A 215 5.55 -9.81 2.89
CA ILE A 215 5.13 -10.77 1.86
C ILE A 215 5.81 -10.45 0.53
N ILE A 216 5.79 -9.19 0.10
CA ILE A 216 6.44 -8.76 -1.14
C ILE A 216 7.95 -9.08 -1.11
N CYS A 217 8.65 -8.75 -0.03
CA CYS A 217 10.09 -9.07 0.09
C CYS A 217 10.36 -10.57 -0.04
N ILE A 218 9.57 -11.42 0.63
CA ILE A 218 9.75 -12.88 0.60
C ILE A 218 9.42 -13.47 -0.78
N LEU A 219 8.39 -12.95 -1.46
CA LEU A 219 8.07 -13.36 -2.82
C LEU A 219 9.21 -13.03 -3.80
N GLU A 220 9.77 -11.82 -3.72
CA GLU A 220 10.91 -11.42 -4.57
C GLU A 220 12.17 -12.22 -4.26
N LEU A 221 12.46 -12.50 -2.98
CA LEU A 221 13.55 -13.40 -2.61
C LEU A 221 13.33 -14.80 -3.19
N SER A 222 12.11 -15.33 -3.10
CA SER A 222 11.78 -16.65 -3.68
C SER A 222 11.94 -16.67 -5.20
N HIS A 223 11.56 -15.58 -5.87
CA HIS A 223 11.77 -15.40 -7.30
C HIS A 223 13.26 -15.34 -7.67
N LEU A 224 14.07 -14.54 -6.95
CA LEU A 224 15.51 -14.47 -7.18
C LEU A 224 16.20 -15.83 -6.98
N ALA A 225 15.80 -16.61 -5.97
CA ALA A 225 16.30 -17.95 -5.72
C ALA A 225 15.92 -18.97 -6.81
N SER A 226 14.76 -18.81 -7.47
CA SER A 226 14.34 -19.73 -8.54
C SER A 226 15.04 -19.43 -9.87
N VAL A 227 15.28 -18.15 -10.17
CA VAL A 227 15.93 -17.70 -11.41
C VAL A 227 17.44 -17.96 -11.40
N HIS A 228 18.07 -17.84 -10.24
CA HIS A 228 19.52 -18.03 -10.11
C HIS A 228 19.80 -19.21 -9.16
N THR A 229 20.27 -20.30 -9.75
CA THR A 229 20.50 -21.61 -9.11
C THR A 229 21.69 -21.65 -8.13
N SER A 230 21.92 -20.57 -7.37
CA SER A 230 22.93 -20.54 -6.31
C SER A 230 22.44 -21.29 -5.08
N THR A 231 23.23 -22.26 -4.63
CA THR A 231 22.93 -23.07 -3.43
C THR A 231 23.04 -22.28 -2.11
N SER A 232 23.49 -21.02 -2.15
CA SER A 232 23.67 -20.17 -0.96
C SER A 232 22.44 -19.33 -0.59
N TRP A 233 21.39 -19.33 -1.41
CA TRP A 233 20.24 -18.43 -1.24
C TRP A 233 19.08 -19.13 -0.55
N THR A 234 19.24 -19.33 0.75
CA THR A 234 18.18 -19.86 1.62
C THR A 234 17.51 -18.72 2.37
N LEU A 235 16.18 -18.68 2.36
CA LEU A 235 15.42 -17.80 3.24
C LEU A 235 15.81 -18.05 4.72
N PRO A 236 15.89 -17.01 5.56
CA PRO A 236 16.22 -17.16 6.97
C PRO A 236 15.27 -18.13 7.68
N LYS A 237 15.84 -19.06 8.48
CA LYS A 237 15.06 -19.96 9.33
C LYS A 237 14.32 -19.13 10.38
N GLY A 238 12.99 -19.16 10.37
CA GLY A 238 12.14 -18.39 11.28
C GLY A 238 11.42 -17.20 10.65
N SER A 239 11.67 -16.91 9.37
CA SER A 239 10.87 -15.92 8.63
C SER A 239 9.39 -16.31 8.69
N LYS A 240 8.53 -15.32 8.99
CA LYS A 240 7.08 -15.53 9.01
C LYS A 240 6.66 -16.01 7.63
N THR A 241 5.90 -17.09 7.58
CA THR A 241 5.41 -17.59 6.29
C THR A 241 4.49 -16.56 5.64
N ILE A 242 4.61 -16.38 4.32
CA ILE A 242 3.75 -15.47 3.55
C ILE A 242 2.26 -15.78 3.77
N GLN A 243 1.93 -17.05 4.02
CA GLN A 243 0.58 -17.50 4.36
C GLN A 243 0.14 -16.99 5.74
N ALA A 244 1.00 -17.05 6.76
CA ALA A 244 0.67 -16.55 8.08
C ALA A 244 0.47 -15.03 8.07
N ALA A 245 1.32 -14.30 7.35
CA ALA A 245 1.16 -12.86 7.15
C ALA A 245 -0.16 -12.53 6.41
N SER A 246 -0.47 -13.27 5.34
CA SER A 246 -1.71 -13.10 4.56
C SER A 246 -2.96 -13.38 5.40
N ARG A 247 -2.91 -14.37 6.30
CA ARG A 247 -4.01 -14.61 7.25
C ARG A 247 -4.16 -13.47 8.25
N LYS A 248 -3.06 -12.94 8.80
CA LYS A 248 -3.12 -11.77 9.70
C LYS A 248 -3.81 -10.59 9.02
N ILE A 249 -3.47 -10.31 7.76
CA ILE A 249 -4.14 -9.28 6.93
C ILE A 249 -5.66 -9.50 6.92
N CYS A 250 -6.12 -10.70 6.58
CA CYS A 250 -7.56 -11.01 6.56
C CYS A 250 -8.21 -10.88 7.95
N LEU A 251 -7.56 -11.39 8.99
CA LEU A 251 -8.08 -11.37 10.37
C LEU A 251 -8.21 -9.95 10.97
N SER A 252 -7.49 -8.98 10.41
CA SER A 252 -7.57 -7.58 10.80
C SER A 252 -8.72 -6.81 10.14
N MET A 253 -9.41 -7.40 9.17
CA MET A 253 -10.45 -6.71 8.41
C MET A 253 -11.66 -6.34 9.25
N ASN A 254 -12.05 -7.17 10.22
CA ASN A 254 -13.19 -6.85 11.08
C ASN A 254 -12.95 -5.59 11.91
N TYR A 255 -11.70 -5.29 12.29
CA TYR A 255 -11.35 -4.01 12.91
C TYR A 255 -11.44 -2.85 11.92
N LEU A 256 -10.80 -2.98 10.76
CA LEU A 256 -10.72 -1.91 9.75
C LEU A 256 -12.07 -1.56 9.11
N LEU A 257 -13.02 -2.50 9.12
CA LEU A 257 -14.35 -2.35 8.54
C LEU A 257 -15.40 -1.82 9.53
N GLN A 258 -15.03 -1.51 10.77
CA GLN A 258 -15.91 -0.84 11.73
C GLN A 258 -16.40 0.50 11.17
N ASP A 259 -17.62 0.90 11.52
CA ASP A 259 -18.23 2.13 11.00
C ASP A 259 -17.48 3.39 11.50
N GLU A 260 -16.86 3.30 12.66
CA GLU A 260 -16.02 4.32 13.29
C GLU A 260 -14.77 4.65 12.46
N MET A 261 -14.25 3.67 11.71
CA MET A 261 -13.04 3.83 10.88
C MET A 261 -13.30 4.62 9.59
N LYS A 262 -14.57 4.90 9.28
CA LYS A 262 -15.04 5.68 8.12
C LYS A 262 -14.36 5.23 6.83
N LEU A 263 -13.86 6.15 6.02
CA LEU A 263 -13.15 5.86 4.77
C LEU A 263 -11.70 5.38 5.01
N PHE A 264 -11.10 5.78 6.14
CA PHE A 264 -9.67 5.60 6.39
C PHE A 264 -9.27 4.14 6.63
N GLY A 265 -10.12 3.33 7.26
CA GLY A 265 -9.86 1.90 7.45
C GLY A 265 -10.04 1.07 6.17
N PRO A 266 -11.21 1.13 5.52
CA PRO A 266 -11.47 0.42 4.28
C PRO A 266 -10.50 0.76 3.13
N ALA A 267 -10.15 2.04 2.94
CA ALA A 267 -9.30 2.47 1.82
C ALA A 267 -7.83 2.08 1.99
N SER A 268 -7.33 1.97 3.23
CA SER A 268 -5.94 1.57 3.50
C SER A 268 -5.69 0.07 3.32
N ALA A 269 -6.76 -0.74 3.28
CA ALA A 269 -6.69 -2.20 3.19
C ALA A 269 -6.40 -2.72 1.77
N MET A 270 -6.46 -1.87 0.74
CA MET A 270 -6.40 -2.29 -0.67
C MET A 270 -5.11 -3.03 -1.03
N LEU A 271 -3.93 -2.43 -0.80
CA LEU A 271 -2.65 -3.07 -1.10
C LEU A 271 -2.42 -4.34 -0.25
N PRO A 272 -2.66 -4.34 1.08
CA PRO A 272 -2.56 -5.55 1.87
C PRO A 272 -3.46 -6.69 1.39
N LEU A 273 -4.73 -6.41 1.06
CA LEU A 273 -5.65 -7.41 0.53
C LEU A 273 -5.21 -7.94 -0.84
N GLN A 274 -4.74 -7.07 -1.73
CA GLN A 274 -4.16 -7.48 -3.02
C GLN A 274 -2.98 -8.45 -2.80
N THR A 275 -2.12 -8.14 -1.83
CA THR A 275 -0.95 -8.96 -1.52
C THR A 275 -1.35 -10.33 -0.95
N ALA A 276 -2.32 -10.37 -0.04
CA ALA A 276 -2.85 -11.63 0.49
C ALA A 276 -3.57 -12.46 -0.57
N TYR A 277 -4.33 -11.82 -1.47
CA TYR A 277 -4.99 -12.49 -2.58
C TYR A 277 -3.98 -13.20 -3.49
N LYS A 278 -2.90 -12.50 -3.88
CA LYS A 278 -1.82 -13.08 -4.70
C LYS A 278 -1.27 -14.37 -4.08
N VAL A 279 -0.96 -14.36 -2.78
CA VAL A 279 -0.46 -15.55 -2.08
C VAL A 279 -1.46 -16.71 -2.09
N PHE A 280 -2.74 -16.43 -1.81
CA PHE A 280 -3.75 -17.50 -1.76
C PHE A 280 -4.13 -18.02 -3.15
N SER A 281 -4.01 -17.19 -4.20
CA SER A 281 -4.30 -17.58 -5.58
C SER A 281 -3.26 -18.53 -6.21
N GLU A 282 -2.07 -18.68 -5.62
CA GLU A 282 -1.05 -19.61 -6.11
C GLU A 282 -1.48 -21.09 -5.99
N ASP A 283 -2.33 -21.42 -5.02
CA ASP A 283 -2.88 -22.78 -4.79
C ASP A 283 -4.32 -22.69 -4.29
N GLU A 284 -5.25 -22.44 -5.22
CA GLU A 284 -6.67 -22.23 -4.90
C GLU A 284 -7.30 -23.42 -4.16
N CYS A 285 -6.89 -24.64 -4.48
CA CYS A 285 -7.38 -25.86 -3.82
C CYS A 285 -7.02 -25.87 -2.33
N LYS A 286 -5.81 -25.43 -1.99
CA LYS A 286 -5.34 -25.37 -0.61
C LYS A 286 -5.93 -24.22 0.19
N TYR A 287 -6.15 -23.06 -0.45
CA TYR A 287 -6.58 -21.81 0.21
C TYR A 287 -8.04 -21.43 -0.08
N THR A 288 -8.88 -22.40 -0.41
CA THR A 288 -10.29 -22.15 -0.78
C THR A 288 -11.05 -21.37 0.30
N CYS A 289 -10.82 -21.68 1.58
CA CYS A 289 -11.48 -20.98 2.69
C CYS A 289 -11.01 -19.53 2.82
N GLU A 290 -9.70 -19.28 2.72
CA GLU A 290 -9.12 -17.94 2.77
C GLU A 290 -9.55 -17.08 1.59
N LEU A 291 -9.59 -17.64 0.38
CA LEU A 291 -10.05 -16.94 -0.83
C LEU A 291 -11.53 -16.54 -0.71
N LYS A 292 -12.38 -17.45 -0.24
CA LYS A 292 -13.81 -17.15 -0.01
C LYS A 292 -13.98 -16.03 1.04
N TYR A 293 -13.21 -16.08 2.12
CA TYR A 293 -13.28 -15.03 3.15
C TYR A 293 -12.78 -13.67 2.63
N LEU A 294 -11.72 -13.67 1.81
CA LEU A 294 -11.22 -12.46 1.15
C LEU A 294 -12.27 -11.89 0.17
N GLU A 295 -13.00 -12.73 -0.56
CA GLU A 295 -14.13 -12.32 -1.40
C GLU A 295 -15.26 -11.68 -0.57
N GLU A 296 -15.59 -12.23 0.59
CA GLU A 296 -16.56 -11.64 1.52
C GLU A 296 -16.11 -10.24 2.00
N ILE A 297 -14.81 -10.07 2.30
CA ILE A 297 -14.21 -8.77 2.65
C ILE A 297 -14.35 -7.77 1.50
N VAL A 298 -13.96 -8.17 0.28
CA VAL A 298 -14.03 -7.30 -0.91
C VAL A 298 -15.48 -6.88 -1.18
N ASN A 299 -16.42 -7.81 -1.07
CA ASN A 299 -17.86 -7.53 -1.18
C ASN A 299 -18.34 -6.54 -0.10
N CYS A 300 -17.81 -6.64 1.14
CA CYS A 300 -18.10 -5.68 2.20
C CYS A 300 -17.58 -4.27 1.87
N LEU A 301 -16.35 -4.16 1.35
CA LEU A 301 -15.76 -2.89 0.92
C LEU A 301 -16.59 -2.23 -0.20
N VAL A 302 -17.05 -3.03 -1.18
CA VAL A 302 -17.94 -2.56 -2.25
C VAL A 302 -19.29 -2.09 -1.69
N LYS A 303 -19.87 -2.81 -0.72
CA LYS A 303 -21.12 -2.41 -0.04
C LYS A 303 -20.95 -1.09 0.73
N LYS A 304 -19.77 -0.85 1.32
CA LYS A 304 -19.40 0.40 2.00
C LYS A 304 -19.05 1.55 1.03
N GLY A 305 -19.10 1.31 -0.28
CA GLY A 305 -18.96 2.36 -1.31
C GLY A 305 -17.63 2.39 -2.04
N LEU A 306 -16.66 1.54 -1.70
CA LEU A 306 -15.37 1.44 -2.39
C LEU A 306 -15.50 0.58 -3.64
N LYS A 307 -16.16 1.12 -4.67
CA LYS A 307 -16.54 0.36 -5.86
C LYS A 307 -15.35 -0.13 -6.70
N SER A 308 -14.20 0.54 -6.60
CA SER A 308 -12.95 0.16 -7.29
C SER A 308 -12.20 -1.02 -6.65
N THR A 309 -12.62 -1.48 -5.47
CA THR A 309 -11.89 -2.50 -4.71
C THR A 309 -11.60 -3.79 -5.50
N PRO A 310 -12.58 -4.40 -6.22
CA PRO A 310 -12.32 -5.64 -6.95
C PRO A 310 -11.20 -5.50 -7.99
N ASP A 311 -11.18 -4.38 -8.73
CA ASP A 311 -10.21 -4.11 -9.80
C ASP A 311 -8.79 -3.89 -9.26
N ILE A 312 -8.67 -3.56 -7.97
CA ILE A 312 -7.40 -3.33 -7.30
C ILE A 312 -6.92 -4.61 -6.61
N VAL A 313 -7.82 -5.31 -5.90
CA VAL A 313 -7.46 -6.48 -5.10
C VAL A 313 -7.19 -7.71 -5.97
N TYR A 314 -7.94 -7.90 -7.06
CA TYR A 314 -7.81 -9.08 -7.93
C TYR A 314 -6.86 -8.88 -9.12
N ALA A 315 -6.12 -7.77 -9.13
CA ALA A 315 -5.13 -7.42 -10.15
C ALA A 315 -3.74 -8.00 -9.86
#